data_AF-A0A968PXI8-F1
#
_entry.id   AF-A0A968PXI8-F1
#
_cell.length_a   1.000
_cell.length_b   1.000
_cell.length_c   1.000
_cell.angle_alpha   90.00
_cell.angle_beta   90.00
_cell.angle_gamma   90.00
#
_symmetry.space_group_name_H-M   'P 1'
#
loop_
_entity.id
_entity.type
_entity.pdbx_description
1 polymer ?
#
loop_
_entity_poly.entity_id
_entity_poly.type
_entity_poly.pdbx_seq_one_letter_code
_entity_poly.pdbx_strand_id
1 'polypeptide(L)'
;MIEVSSLRPVAIAAIALGISFAIATNYLAADVWVCFGITIFLVEKVGIDSMTRLLRPEVIFTWMFFLAFISMSIYQVVKDYARN
;
A
#
# COMPACT_ATOMS: atom_id res chain seq x y z
N MET A 1 -30.37 -3.44 -7.34
CA MET A 1 -29.16 -2.62 -7.54
C MET A 1 -28.34 -2.81 -6.27
N ILE A 2 -27.29 -3.62 -6.31
CA ILE A 2 -26.43 -3.83 -5.14
C ILE A 2 -25.58 -2.56 -5.04
N GLU A 3 -25.83 -1.72 -4.04
CA GLU A 3 -24.95 -0.61 -3.71
C GLU A 3 -23.59 -1.20 -3.37
N VAL A 4 -22.62 -1.04 -4.28
CA VAL A 4 -21.22 -1.35 -3.97
C VAL A 4 -20.79 -0.32 -2.94
N SER A 5 -20.89 -0.69 -1.66
CA SER A 5 -20.33 0.10 -0.56
C SER A 5 -18.88 0.40 -0.88
N SER A 6 -18.51 1.68 -0.97
CA SER A 6 -17.13 2.09 -1.24
C SER A 6 -16.16 1.36 -0.31
N LEU A 7 -15.09 0.81 -0.88
CA LEU A 7 -14.05 0.08 -0.14
C LEU A 7 -13.04 1.05 0.52
N ARG A 8 -13.24 2.37 0.39
CA ARG A 8 -12.39 3.39 1.01
C ARG A 8 -12.21 3.23 2.52
N PRO A 9 -13.24 2.94 3.33
CA PRO A 9 -13.04 2.78 4.77
C PRO A 9 -12.09 1.62 5.08
N VAL A 10 -12.17 0.54 4.29
CA VAL A 10 -11.28 -0.63 4.40
C VAL A 10 -9.86 -0.25 4.01
N ALA A 11 -9.68 0.50 2.91
CA ALA A 11 -8.38 0.99 2.48
C ALA A 11 -7.71 1.87 3.55
N ILE A 12 -8.47 2.80 4.12
CA ILE A 12 -7.98 3.72 5.17
C ILE A 12 -7.62 2.94 6.44
N ALA A 13 -8.47 2.00 6.85
CA ALA A 13 -8.20 1.16 8.01
C ALA A 13 -6.93 0.32 7.81
N ALA A 14 -6.74 -0.27 6.63
CA ALA A 14 -5.54 -1.03 6.29
C ALA A 14 -4.28 -0.16 6.31
N ILE A 15 -4.33 1.05 5.73
CA ILE A 15 -3.19 1.99 5.77
C ILE A 15 -2.86 2.38 7.22
N ALA A 16 -3.86 2.73 8.02
CA ALA A 16 -3.67 3.10 9.42
C ALA A 16 -3.07 1.95 10.25
N LEU A 17 -3.53 0.72 10.00
CA LEU A 17 -3.01 -0.48 10.65
C LEU A 17 -1.55 -0.75 10.22
N GLY A 18 -1.24 -0.59 8.94
CA GLY A 18 0.12 -0.72 8.42
C GLY A 18 1.09 0.34 8.98
N ILE A 19 0.64 1.60 9.11
CA ILE A 19 1.42 2.66 9.78
C ILE A 19 1.65 2.30 11.26
N SER A 20 0.66 1.74 11.93
CA SER A 20 0.79 1.31 13.33
C SER A 20 1.86 0.22 13.49
N PHE A 21 1.94 -0.73 12.55
CA PHE A 21 3.00 -1.73 12.52
C PHE A 21 4.38 -1.13 12.18
N ALA A 22 4.44 -0.10 11.32
CA ALA A 22 5.69 0.59 11.04
C ALA A 22 6.25 1.28 12.29
N ILE A 23 5.38 1.90 13.10
CA ILE A 23 5.75 2.50 14.39
C ILE A 23 6.23 1.42 15.37
N ALA A 24 5.57 0.26 15.40
CA ALA A 24 5.98 -0.89 16.19
C ALA A 24 7.23 -1.61 15.64
N THR A 25 7.89 -1.04 14.63
CA THR A 25 9.08 -1.59 13.96
C THR A 25 8.88 -2.97 13.32
N ASN A 26 7.64 -3.39 13.09
CA ASN A 26 7.31 -4.59 12.33
C ASN A 26 7.05 -4.21 10.87
N TYR A 27 8.13 -4.01 10.13
CA TYR A 27 8.07 -3.49 8.76
C TYR A 27 7.47 -4.48 7.77
N LEU A 28 7.62 -5.80 8.00
CA LEU A 28 6.94 -6.82 7.19
C LEU A 28 5.41 -6.72 7.30
N ALA A 29 4.89 -6.63 8.51
CA ALA A 29 3.44 -6.45 8.70
C ALA A 29 2.99 -5.08 8.19
N ALA A 30 3.79 -4.03 8.40
CA ALA A 30 3.50 -2.70 7.90
C ALA A 30 3.31 -2.69 6.38
N ASP A 31 4.22 -3.34 5.66
CA ASP A 31 4.22 -3.44 4.21
C ASP A 31 2.94 -4.09 3.69
N VAL A 32 2.59 -5.27 4.21
CA VAL A 32 1.40 -6.01 3.78
C VAL A 32 0.14 -5.15 3.87
N TRP A 33 -0.03 -4.45 5.00
CA TRP A 33 -1.23 -3.65 5.25
C TRP A 33 -1.26 -2.33 4.48
N VAL A 34 -0.13 -1.62 4.38
CA VAL A 34 -0.03 -0.40 3.58
C VAL A 34 -0.23 -0.71 2.10
N CYS A 35 0.43 -1.76 1.59
CA CYS A 35 0.28 -2.21 0.21
C CYS A 35 -1.17 -2.58 -0.11
N PHE A 36 -1.81 -3.38 0.74
CA PHE A 36 -3.21 -3.77 0.57
C PHE A 36 -4.14 -2.57 0.48
N GLY A 37 -4.04 -1.62 1.42
CA GLY A 37 -4.90 -0.43 1.43
C GLY A 37 -4.67 0.47 0.22
N ILE A 38 -3.41 0.64 -0.20
CA ILE A 38 -3.05 1.39 -1.41
C ILE A 38 -3.63 0.75 -2.67
N THR A 39 -3.53 -0.58 -2.81
CA THR A 39 -4.07 -1.29 -3.98
C THR A 39 -5.58 -1.09 -4.10
N ILE A 40 -6.33 -1.16 -3.01
CA ILE A 40 -7.77 -0.87 -3.02
C ILE A 40 -8.03 0.56 -3.50
N PHE A 41 -7.26 1.53 -3.00
CA PHE A 41 -7.41 2.94 -3.37
C PHE A 41 -7.13 3.18 -4.87
N LEU A 42 -6.12 2.49 -5.40
CA LEU A 42 -5.76 2.55 -6.82
C LEU A 42 -6.80 1.89 -7.72
N VAL A 43 -7.33 0.73 -7.34
CA VAL A 43 -8.37 0.03 -8.12
C VAL A 43 -9.62 0.90 -8.23
N GLU A 44 -10.05 1.55 -7.15
CA GLU A 44 -11.17 2.49 -7.20
C GLU A 44 -10.90 3.73 -8.08
N LYS A 45 -9.67 4.28 -8.05
CA LYS A 45 -9.33 5.52 -8.79
C LYS A 45 -9.06 5.30 -10.27
N VAL A 46 -8.30 4.26 -10.62
CA VAL A 46 -7.88 3.99 -12.00
C VAL A 46 -9.00 3.29 -12.75
N GLY A 47 -9.74 2.38 -12.11
CA GLY A 47 -10.65 1.47 -12.80
C GLY A 47 -9.87 0.50 -13.70
N ILE A 48 -10.53 -0.58 -14.13
CA ILE A 48 -9.86 -1.66 -14.88
C ILE A 48 -9.54 -1.26 -16.34
N ASP A 49 -10.24 -0.26 -16.89
CA ASP A 49 -10.36 -0.08 -18.35
C ASP A 49 -9.65 1.15 -18.96
N SER A 50 -8.84 1.93 -18.22
CA SER A 50 -8.27 3.17 -18.74
C SER A 50 -6.78 3.34 -18.47
N MET A 51 -5.95 2.96 -19.46
CA MET A 51 -4.49 3.19 -19.46
C MET A 51 -4.12 4.67 -19.28
N THR A 52 -4.91 5.61 -19.79
CA THR A 52 -4.68 7.05 -19.62
C THR A 52 -4.77 7.53 -18.18
N ARG A 53 -5.46 6.79 -17.29
CA ARG A 53 -5.53 7.13 -15.85
C ARG A 53 -4.28 6.71 -15.09
N LEU A 54 -3.44 5.81 -15.62
CA LEU A 54 -2.18 5.39 -15.00
C LEU A 54 -1.15 6.53 -14.97
N LEU A 55 -1.19 7.44 -15.96
CA LEU A 55 -0.29 8.59 -16.07
C LEU A 55 -0.67 9.75 -15.14
N ARG A 56 -1.76 9.62 -14.39
CA ARG A 56 -2.17 10.67 -13.46
C ARG A 56 -1.13 10.81 -12.34
N PRO A 57 -0.75 12.04 -11.95
CA PRO A 57 0.29 12.25 -10.94
C PRO A 57 0.02 11.52 -9.63
N GLU A 58 -1.25 11.40 -9.21
CA GLU A 58 -1.58 10.72 -7.96
C GLU A 58 -1.32 9.22 -8.02
N VAL A 59 -1.50 8.60 -9.19
CA VAL A 59 -1.24 7.17 -9.40
C VAL A 59 0.26 6.90 -9.40
N ILE A 60 1.02 7.75 -10.11
CA ILE A 60 2.49 7.68 -10.12
C ILE A 60 3.06 7.85 -8.71
N PHE A 61 2.58 8.84 -7.95
CA PHE A 61 3.00 9.06 -6.57
C PHE A 61 2.72 7.85 -5.68
N THR A 62 1.56 7.22 -5.87
CA THR A 62 1.17 6.03 -5.13
C THR A 62 2.09 4.84 -5.44
N TRP A 63 2.47 4.64 -6.71
CA TRP A 63 3.44 3.61 -7.09
C TRP A 63 4.84 3.88 -6.52
N MET A 64 5.29 5.14 -6.51
CA MET A 64 6.56 5.51 -5.88
C MET A 64 6.55 5.21 -4.37
N PHE A 65 5.44 5.52 -3.69
CA PHE A 65 5.27 5.22 -2.27
C PHE A 65 5.31 3.71 -1.99
N PHE A 66 4.65 2.92 -2.84
CA PHE A 66 4.66 1.46 -2.80
C PHE A 66 6.09 0.89 -2.95
N LEU A 67 6.87 1.41 -3.91
CA LEU A 67 8.25 1.01 -4.12
C LEU A 67 9.15 1.31 -2.91
N ALA A 68 8.96 2.46 -2.27
CA ALA A 68 9.70 2.85 -1.07
C ALA A 68 9.42 1.92 0.12
N PHE A 69 8.15 1.53 0.30
CA PHE A 69 7.73 0.60 1.35
C PHE A 69 8.34 -0.80 1.16
N ILE A 70 8.25 -1.35 -0.04
CA ILE A 70 8.90 -2.63 -0.38
C ILE A 70 10.41 -2.57 -0.13
N SER A 71 11.06 -1.48 -0.52
CA SER A 71 12.51 -1.30 -0.33
C SER A 71 12.89 -1.31 1.17
N MET A 72 12.09 -0.65 2.01
CA MET A 72 12.26 -0.67 3.47
C MET A 72 12.09 -2.07 4.05
N SER A 73 11.12 -2.84 3.55
CA SER A 73 10.86 -4.22 3.96
C SER A 73 12.00 -5.15 3.60
N ILE A 74 12.52 -5.05 2.37
CA ILE A 74 13.70 -5.81 1.93
C ILE A 74 14.90 -5.45 2.80
N TYR A 75 15.13 -4.16 3.07
CA TYR A 75 16.22 -3.73 3.94
C TYR A 75 16.13 -4.33 5.34
N GLN A 76 14.93 -4.39 5.91
CA GLN A 76 14.69 -4.99 7.23
C GLN A 76 14.98 -6.49 7.23
N VAL A 77 14.47 -7.23 6.23
CA VAL A 77 14.75 -8.66 6.09
C VAL A 77 16.26 -8.93 5.97
N VAL A 78 16.96 -8.16 5.14
CA VAL A 78 18.42 -8.29 4.99
C VAL A 78 19.15 -7.97 6.28
N LYS A 79 18.76 -6.91 6.99
CA LYS A 79 19.36 -6.51 8.26
C LYS A 79 19.15 -7.58 9.34
N ASP A 80 17.95 -8.15 9.44
CA ASP A 80 17.62 -9.18 10.42
C ASP A 80 18.37 -10.49 10.11
N TYR A 81 18.50 -10.84 8.83
CA TYR A 81 19.25 -12.02 8.41
C TYR A 81 20.77 -11.86 8.60
N ALA A 82 21.34 -10.69 8.30
CA ALA A 82 22.78 -10.44 8.42
C ALA A 82 23.25 -10.25 9.88
N ARG A 83 22.34 -9.99 10.82
CA ARG A 83 22.66 -9.86 12.25
C ARG A 83 22.50 -11.15 13.05
N ASN A 84 21.92 -12.19 12.48
CA ASN A 84 21.88 -13.55 13.03
C ASN A 84 23.07 -14.38 12.53
#